data_AF-A0A920EY94-F1
#
_entry.id   AF-A0A920EY94-F1
#
_cell.length_a   1.000
_cell.length_b   1.000
_cell.length_c   1.000
_cell.angle_alpha   90.00
_cell.angle_beta   90.00
_cell.angle_gamma   90.00
#
_symmetry.space_group_name_H-M   'P 1'
#
loop_
_entity.id
_entity.type
_entity.pdbx_description
1 polymer ?
#
loop_
_entity_poly.entity_id
_entity_poly.type
_entity_poly.pdbx_seq_one_letter_code
_entity_poly.pdbx_strand_id
1 'polypeptide(L)'
;MPLIKFLVRLYSEGLNESSLCFAETLPGSTVVFEYFKIMVSFQYALFAALSWNVTPIVAMDNNWPIRCGIHYYDEKKNISFKVEKFVREARVLTSMTLEVPGQNISSASLKTRTINTETIFQNPAEEKETFYVEKNLEQSDQGGLLMFEIANFGGELIYKTNETHVRLNLPSRLSRNVTGAYLNCAGDLIRPDNEISFYESTAR
;
A
#
# COMPACT_ATOMS: atom_id res chain seq x y z
N MET A 1 -21.72 19.27 35.12
CA MET A 1 -21.36 20.58 34.52
C MET A 1 -19.86 20.80 34.22
N PRO A 2 -18.86 20.19 34.91
CA PRO A 2 -17.43 20.41 34.57
C PRO A 2 -16.97 19.70 33.28
N LEU A 3 -17.59 18.57 32.92
CA LEU A 3 -17.23 17.76 31.74
C LEU A 3 -17.45 18.51 30.41
N ILE A 4 -18.55 19.25 30.28
CA ILE A 4 -18.87 20.02 29.07
C ILE A 4 -17.88 21.17 28.90
N LYS A 5 -17.50 21.85 30.00
CA LYS A 5 -16.48 22.91 29.96
C LYS A 5 -15.11 22.35 29.54
N PHE A 6 -14.75 21.14 29.95
CA PHE A 6 -13.52 20.47 29.56
C PHE A 6 -13.51 20.10 28.05
N LEU A 7 -14.61 19.54 27.55
CA LEU A 7 -14.77 19.20 26.13
C LEU A 7 -14.75 20.43 25.21
N VAL A 8 -15.39 21.53 25.63
CA VAL A 8 -15.38 22.80 24.88
C VAL A 8 -13.96 23.39 24.82
N ARG A 9 -13.19 23.28 25.91
CA ARG A 9 -11.82 23.80 25.99
C ARG A 9 -10.82 23.00 25.15
N LEU A 10 -10.96 21.67 25.12
CA LEU A 10 -10.22 20.78 24.22
C LEU A 10 -10.46 21.09 22.74
N TYR A 11 -11.69 21.46 22.39
CA TYR A 11 -12.05 21.80 21.01
C TYR A 11 -11.55 23.18 20.58
N SER A 12 -11.41 24.12 21.52
CA SER A 12 -11.01 25.50 21.22
C SER A 12 -9.50 25.76 21.27
N GLU A 13 -8.75 25.08 22.15
CA GLU A 13 -7.33 25.40 22.40
C GLU A 13 -6.35 24.49 21.63
N GLY A 14 -6.84 23.44 20.97
CA GLY A 14 -6.00 22.45 20.28
C GLY A 14 -5.30 21.49 21.27
N LEU A 15 -5.06 20.25 20.83
CA LEU A 15 -4.53 19.19 21.68
C LEU A 15 -3.05 19.41 22.03
N ASN A 16 -2.78 19.76 23.29
CA ASN A 16 -1.44 19.91 23.87
C ASN A 16 -1.31 19.08 25.16
N GLU A 17 -0.10 18.61 25.47
CA GLU A 17 0.18 17.63 26.53
C GLU A 17 -0.40 18.00 27.91
N SER A 18 -0.53 19.30 28.20
CA SER A 18 -1.11 19.84 29.43
C SER A 18 -2.58 19.46 29.64
N SER A 19 -3.31 19.17 28.55
CA SER A 19 -4.72 18.78 28.59
C SER A 19 -4.93 17.30 28.99
N LEU A 20 -3.89 16.47 28.90
CA LEU A 20 -3.91 15.05 29.30
C LEU A 20 -3.85 14.87 30.82
N CYS A 21 -3.04 15.67 31.53
CA CYS A 21 -2.87 15.54 32.98
C CYS A 21 -4.13 15.90 33.80
N PHE A 22 -5.06 16.69 33.24
CA PHE A 22 -6.29 17.05 33.95
C PHE A 22 -7.36 15.96 33.90
N ALA A 23 -7.28 15.02 32.96
CA ALA A 23 -8.28 13.96 32.78
C ALA A 23 -8.14 12.81 33.81
N GLU A 24 -6.95 12.60 34.38
CA GLU A 24 -6.68 11.48 35.29
C GLU A 24 -7.32 11.63 36.69
N THR A 25 -7.72 12.83 37.09
CA THR A 25 -8.15 13.12 38.47
C THR A 25 -9.67 13.12 38.71
N LEU A 26 -10.48 12.82 37.69
CA LEU A 26 -11.94 12.88 37.78
C LEU A 26 -12.60 11.49 37.90
N PRO A 27 -13.53 11.27 38.83
CA PRO A 27 -14.25 10.00 38.94
C PRO A 27 -15.09 9.74 37.67
N GLY A 28 -14.89 8.61 37.00
CA GLY A 28 -15.53 8.25 35.73
C GLY A 28 -14.68 8.55 34.47
N SER A 29 -13.42 8.99 34.63
CA SER A 29 -12.51 9.33 33.53
C SER A 29 -12.00 8.14 32.71
N THR A 30 -12.03 6.91 33.22
CA THR A 30 -11.49 5.73 32.54
C THR A 30 -12.19 5.45 31.21
N VAL A 31 -13.51 5.59 31.16
CA VAL A 31 -14.29 5.39 29.93
C VAL A 31 -14.00 6.49 28.91
N VAL A 32 -13.87 7.74 29.38
CA VAL A 32 -13.56 8.89 28.52
C VAL A 32 -12.14 8.80 27.97
N PHE A 33 -11.18 8.34 28.77
CA PHE A 33 -9.79 8.16 28.39
C PHE A 33 -9.62 7.02 27.38
N GLU A 34 -10.32 5.90 27.56
CA GLU A 34 -10.35 4.82 26.56
C GLU A 34 -11.01 5.28 25.26
N TYR A 35 -12.12 6.03 25.34
CA TYR A 35 -12.75 6.63 24.16
C TYR A 35 -11.82 7.61 23.44
N PHE A 36 -11.04 8.38 24.20
CA PHE A 36 -10.06 9.33 23.69
C PHE A 36 -8.88 8.63 23.02
N LYS A 37 -8.33 7.56 23.62
CA LYS A 37 -7.31 6.72 22.97
C LYS A 37 -7.83 6.13 21.67
N ILE A 38 -9.06 5.62 21.64
CA ILE A 38 -9.69 5.08 20.43
C ILE A 38 -9.81 6.18 19.37
N MET A 39 -10.25 7.38 19.73
CA MET A 39 -10.36 8.54 18.83
C MET A 39 -9.00 8.99 18.29
N VAL A 40 -7.96 9.10 19.12
CA VAL A 40 -6.61 9.47 18.70
C VAL A 40 -6.01 8.40 17.80
N SER A 41 -6.18 7.12 18.13
CA SER A 41 -5.73 5.99 17.30
C SER A 41 -6.45 5.98 15.95
N PHE A 42 -7.74 6.28 15.94
CA PHE A 42 -8.54 6.39 14.72
C PHE A 42 -8.10 7.57 13.85
N GLN A 43 -7.81 8.72 14.46
CA GLN A 43 -7.24 9.86 13.73
C GLN A 43 -5.85 9.54 13.17
N TYR A 44 -4.99 8.87 13.93
CA TYR A 44 -3.66 8.49 13.44
C TYR A 44 -3.73 7.51 12.25
N ALA A 45 -4.65 6.55 12.31
CA ALA A 45 -4.94 5.64 11.21
C ALA A 45 -5.48 6.38 9.97
N LEU A 46 -6.35 7.38 10.16
CA LEU A 46 -6.84 8.24 9.08
C LEU A 46 -5.72 9.10 8.48
N PHE A 47 -4.86 9.70 9.29
CA PHE A 47 -3.75 10.52 8.81
C PHE A 47 -2.67 9.72 8.08
N ALA A 48 -2.41 8.47 8.48
CA ALA A 48 -1.52 7.55 7.78
C ALA A 48 -2.10 7.09 6.42
N ALA A 49 -3.42 6.92 6.32
CA ALA A 49 -4.09 6.64 5.05
C ALA A 49 -4.12 7.85 4.10
N LEU A 50 -4.02 9.07 4.64
CA LEU A 50 -4.03 10.34 3.90
C LEU A 50 -2.64 10.84 3.46
N SER A 51 -1.53 10.19 3.86
CA SER A 51 -0.18 10.64 3.45
C SER A 51 0.24 10.16 2.07
N TRP A 52 -0.45 9.18 1.52
CA TRP A 52 -0.14 8.59 0.22
C TRP A 52 -0.84 9.33 -0.92
N ASN A 53 -0.06 9.94 -1.80
CA ASN A 53 -0.49 10.27 -3.15
C ASN A 53 -0.42 8.99 -4.01
N VAL A 54 -1.53 8.63 -4.65
CA VAL A 54 -1.63 7.40 -5.44
C VAL A 54 -1.94 7.75 -6.89
N THR A 55 -1.02 7.40 -7.78
CA THR A 55 -1.14 7.68 -9.22
C THR A 55 -1.09 6.38 -10.01
N PRO A 56 -1.90 6.26 -11.08
CA PRO A 56 -1.81 5.11 -11.97
C PRO A 56 -0.57 5.25 -12.86
N ILE A 57 0.12 4.13 -13.08
CA ILE A 57 1.14 4.01 -14.12
C ILE A 57 0.46 3.36 -15.31
N VAL A 58 0.51 4.01 -16.48
CA VAL A 58 0.06 3.44 -17.75
C VAL A 58 0.99 3.93 -18.85
N ALA A 59 1.61 3.02 -19.59
CA ALA A 59 2.33 3.32 -20.81
C ALA A 59 1.74 2.50 -21.96
N MET A 60 1.51 3.18 -23.08
CA MET A 60 0.89 2.62 -24.28
C MET A 60 1.91 2.55 -25.43
N ASP A 61 1.80 1.50 -26.23
CA ASP A 61 2.43 1.38 -27.56
C ASP A 61 1.35 1.00 -28.58
N ASN A 62 1.19 1.77 -29.65
CA ASN A 62 0.17 1.55 -30.68
C ASN A 62 -1.25 1.31 -30.11
N ASN A 63 -1.67 2.10 -29.10
CA ASN A 63 -2.93 1.97 -28.35
C ASN A 63 -3.07 0.71 -27.48
N TRP A 64 -2.00 -0.06 -27.28
CA TRP A 64 -1.95 -1.23 -26.39
C TRP A 64 -1.14 -0.93 -25.12
N PRO A 65 -1.59 -1.35 -23.93
CA PRO A 65 -0.83 -1.11 -22.70
C PRO A 65 0.35 -2.07 -22.58
N ILE A 66 1.57 -1.52 -22.61
CA ILE A 66 2.82 -2.27 -22.47
C ILE A 66 3.37 -2.26 -21.04
N ARG A 67 2.87 -1.35 -20.21
CA ARG A 67 3.20 -1.22 -18.80
C ARG A 67 2.02 -0.62 -18.07
N CYS A 68 1.64 -1.20 -16.95
CA CYS A 68 0.73 -0.57 -16.02
C CYS A 68 1.13 -0.83 -14.57
N GLY A 69 0.58 -0.07 -13.65
CA GLY A 69 0.89 -0.25 -12.25
C GLY A 69 0.24 0.81 -11.38
N ILE A 70 0.62 0.79 -10.12
CA ILE A 70 0.19 1.76 -9.13
C ILE A 70 1.45 2.32 -8.48
N HIS A 71 1.56 3.65 -8.46
CA HIS A 71 2.60 4.38 -7.75
C HIS A 71 2.01 5.01 -6.50
N TYR A 72 2.55 4.62 -5.35
CA TYR A 72 2.32 5.22 -4.06
C TYR A 72 3.48 6.14 -3.72
N TYR A 73 3.18 7.37 -3.37
CA TYR A 73 4.18 8.35 -2.96
C TYR A 73 3.76 9.05 -1.67
N ASP A 74 4.60 8.96 -0.63
CA ASP A 74 4.41 9.72 0.61
C ASP A 74 5.30 10.97 0.56
N GLU A 75 4.68 12.13 0.29
CA GLU A 75 5.38 13.42 0.18
C GLU A 75 6.12 13.81 1.47
N LYS A 76 5.58 13.44 2.64
CA LYS A 76 6.16 13.84 3.93
C LYS A 76 7.42 13.03 4.24
N LYS A 77 7.40 11.76 3.89
CA LYS A 77 8.52 10.84 4.14
C LYS A 77 9.44 10.68 2.92
N ASN A 78 9.07 11.25 1.78
CA ASN A 78 9.74 11.09 0.50
C ASN A 78 9.92 9.61 0.10
N ILE A 79 8.89 8.78 0.36
CA ILE A 79 8.92 7.34 0.07
C ILE A 79 8.17 7.10 -1.23
N SER A 80 8.80 6.39 -2.17
CA SER A 80 8.21 6.03 -3.46
C SER A 80 8.11 4.51 -3.55
N PHE A 81 6.88 4.00 -3.70
CA PHE A 81 6.59 2.58 -3.81
C PHE A 81 5.77 2.30 -5.06
N LYS A 82 6.24 1.39 -5.91
CA LYS A 82 5.58 1.05 -7.18
C LYS A 82 5.38 -0.45 -7.26
N VAL A 83 4.21 -0.83 -7.75
CA VAL A 83 3.97 -2.19 -8.24
C VAL A 83 3.55 -2.07 -9.70
N GLU A 84 4.27 -2.77 -10.58
CA GLU A 84 4.08 -2.66 -12.03
C GLU A 84 3.92 -4.05 -12.65
N LYS A 85 3.16 -4.10 -13.73
CA LYS A 85 3.13 -5.18 -14.71
C LYS A 85 3.59 -4.62 -16.05
N PHE A 86 4.49 -5.30 -16.74
CA PHE A 86 4.97 -4.86 -18.06
C PHE A 86 5.42 -6.02 -18.94
N VAL A 87 5.46 -5.76 -20.24
CA VAL A 87 5.93 -6.73 -21.23
C VAL A 87 7.44 -6.57 -21.43
N ARG A 88 8.19 -7.67 -21.28
CA ARG A 88 9.61 -7.75 -21.67
C ARG A 88 9.85 -9.11 -22.33
N GLU A 89 10.50 -9.12 -23.49
CA GLU A 89 10.85 -10.36 -24.20
C GLU A 89 9.65 -11.33 -24.38
N ALA A 90 8.48 -10.79 -24.76
CA ALA A 90 7.23 -11.55 -24.90
C ALA A 90 6.74 -12.28 -23.64
N ARG A 91 7.06 -11.74 -22.45
CA ARG A 91 6.53 -12.21 -21.16
C ARG A 91 5.95 -11.06 -20.36
N VAL A 92 4.92 -11.35 -19.57
CA VAL A 92 4.36 -10.39 -18.62
C VAL A 92 5.08 -10.54 -17.28
N LEU A 93 5.87 -9.53 -16.92
CA LEU A 93 6.58 -9.47 -15.65
C LEU A 93 5.83 -8.59 -14.67
N THR A 94 5.83 -8.99 -13.39
CA THR A 94 5.39 -8.14 -12.28
C THR A 94 6.63 -7.70 -11.50
N SER A 95 6.75 -6.40 -11.23
CA SER A 95 7.82 -5.85 -10.42
C SER A 95 7.31 -5.07 -9.22
N MET A 96 8.16 -5.01 -8.21
CA MET A 96 7.97 -4.17 -7.04
C MET A 96 9.23 -3.32 -6.85
N THR A 97 9.03 -2.02 -6.74
CA THR A 97 10.10 -1.03 -6.56
C THR A 97 9.82 -0.23 -5.30
N LEU A 98 10.81 -0.11 -4.42
CA LEU A 98 10.76 0.75 -3.25
C LEU A 98 12.02 1.63 -3.21
N GLU A 99 11.79 2.93 -3.08
CA GLU A 99 12.81 3.96 -2.99
C GLU A 99 12.60 4.73 -1.68
N VAL A 100 13.61 4.71 -0.81
CA VAL A 100 13.64 5.47 0.44
C VAL A 100 14.96 6.26 0.48
N PRO A 101 14.94 7.56 0.14
CA PRO A 101 16.15 8.35 0.02
C PRO A 101 17.01 8.33 1.29
N GLY A 102 18.30 8.07 1.12
CA GLY A 102 19.28 8.00 2.21
C GLY A 102 19.21 6.72 3.05
N GLN A 103 18.42 5.72 2.65
CA GLN A 103 18.35 4.43 3.33
C GLN A 103 18.66 3.29 2.37
N ASN A 104 19.49 2.36 2.83
CA ASN A 104 19.73 1.09 2.16
C ASN A 104 18.68 0.08 2.60
N ILE A 105 18.00 -0.53 1.62
CA ILE A 105 16.92 -1.47 1.84
C ILE A 105 17.46 -2.89 1.60
N SER A 106 17.39 -3.73 2.63
CA SER A 106 17.83 -5.14 2.57
C SER A 106 16.72 -6.08 2.14
N SER A 107 15.47 -5.75 2.46
CA SER A 107 14.29 -6.52 2.04
C SER A 107 13.07 -5.62 1.98
N ALA A 108 12.18 -5.90 1.05
CA ALA A 108 10.83 -5.34 1.04
C ALA A 108 9.85 -6.41 0.58
N SER A 109 8.65 -6.39 1.17
CA SER A 109 7.54 -7.23 0.80
C SER A 109 6.24 -6.45 0.91
N LEU A 110 5.24 -6.93 0.19
CA LEU A 110 3.89 -6.42 0.21
C LEU A 110 2.97 -7.55 0.64
N LYS A 111 2.22 -7.29 1.70
CA LYS A 111 1.21 -8.22 2.20
C LYS A 111 -0.17 -7.65 1.91
N THR A 112 -0.95 -8.35 1.10
CA THR A 112 -2.35 -8.05 0.84
C THR A 112 -3.25 -9.03 1.61
N ARG A 113 -4.52 -9.13 1.23
CA ARG A 113 -5.49 -9.98 1.94
C ARG A 113 -5.13 -11.46 1.83
N THR A 114 -4.69 -11.92 0.65
CA THR A 114 -4.36 -13.32 0.40
C THR A 114 -2.92 -13.55 -0.05
N ILE A 115 -2.21 -12.50 -0.49
CA ILE A 115 -0.86 -12.64 -1.05
C ILE A 115 0.17 -12.01 -0.12
N ASN A 116 1.28 -12.71 0.08
CA ASN A 116 2.50 -12.17 0.67
C ASN A 116 3.62 -12.27 -0.36
N THR A 117 4.13 -11.14 -0.83
CA THR A 117 5.15 -11.16 -1.89
C THR A 117 6.53 -11.59 -1.41
N GLU A 118 6.77 -11.70 -0.10
CA GLU A 118 8.01 -12.26 0.47
C GLU A 118 8.25 -13.71 0.03
N THR A 119 7.17 -14.47 -0.25
CA THR A 119 7.27 -15.86 -0.73
C THR A 119 7.37 -15.96 -2.25
N ILE A 120 7.23 -14.84 -2.96
CA ILE A 120 7.14 -14.76 -4.42
C ILE A 120 8.42 -14.14 -5.00
N PHE A 121 8.81 -12.98 -4.46
CA PHE A 121 10.02 -12.27 -4.88
C PHE A 121 11.20 -12.71 -4.03
N GLN A 122 12.31 -13.00 -4.70
CA GLN A 122 13.58 -13.20 -4.02
C GLN A 122 14.18 -11.83 -3.73
N ASN A 123 14.48 -11.57 -2.46
CA ASN A 123 15.19 -10.36 -2.08
C ASN A 123 16.58 -10.34 -2.75
N PRO A 124 17.04 -9.16 -3.22
CA PRO A 124 18.41 -9.01 -3.69
C PRO A 124 19.40 -9.36 -2.57
N ALA A 125 20.55 -9.92 -2.96
CA ALA A 125 21.59 -10.34 -2.02
C ALA A 125 22.29 -9.15 -1.33
N GLU A 126 22.26 -7.98 -1.97
CA GLU A 126 22.91 -6.77 -1.50
C GLU A 126 21.87 -5.69 -1.22
N GLU A 127 22.17 -4.86 -0.21
CA GLU A 127 21.34 -3.70 0.12
C GLU A 127 21.48 -2.63 -0.96
N LYS A 128 20.36 -1.99 -1.29
CA LYS A 128 20.33 -0.94 -2.32
C LYS A 128 19.47 0.23 -1.87
N GLU A 129 19.84 1.43 -2.31
CA GLU A 129 19.01 2.65 -2.14
C GLU A 129 17.64 2.49 -2.84
N THR A 130 17.65 1.82 -4.00
CA THR A 130 16.45 1.40 -4.71
C THR A 130 16.31 -0.12 -4.62
N PHE A 131 15.31 -0.56 -3.87
CA PHE A 131 14.91 -1.96 -3.86
C PHE A 131 14.09 -2.25 -5.12
N TYR A 132 14.53 -3.21 -5.92
CA TYR A 132 13.83 -3.64 -7.12
C TYR A 132 13.84 -5.16 -7.20
N VAL A 133 12.65 -5.73 -7.40
CA VAL A 133 12.47 -7.16 -7.65
C VAL A 133 11.46 -7.35 -8.78
N GLU A 134 11.67 -8.36 -9.61
CA GLU A 134 10.76 -8.75 -10.67
C GLU A 134 10.56 -10.26 -10.69
N LYS A 135 9.37 -10.69 -11.10
CA LYS A 135 9.03 -12.11 -11.29
C LYS A 135 8.04 -12.24 -12.44
N ASN A 136 8.19 -13.32 -13.20
CA ASN A 136 7.13 -13.75 -14.10
C ASN A 136 5.99 -14.37 -13.27
N LEU A 137 4.86 -13.67 -13.22
CA LEU A 137 3.62 -14.12 -12.58
C LEU A 137 2.49 -14.32 -13.60
N GLU A 138 2.80 -14.35 -14.89
CA GLU A 138 1.85 -14.46 -15.99
C GLU A 138 0.97 -15.72 -15.91
N GLN A 139 1.57 -16.85 -15.52
CA GLN A 139 0.83 -18.11 -15.37
C GLN A 139 0.28 -18.34 -13.96
N SER A 140 0.34 -17.33 -13.10
CA SER A 140 -0.11 -17.43 -11.71
C SER A 140 -1.30 -16.50 -11.48
N ASP A 141 -2.37 -17.05 -10.93
CA ASP A 141 -3.52 -16.26 -10.43
C ASP A 141 -3.07 -15.14 -9.47
N GLN A 142 -1.90 -15.29 -8.85
CA GLN A 142 -1.32 -14.32 -7.91
C GLN A 142 -1.00 -12.97 -8.56
N GLY A 143 -0.60 -12.92 -9.83
CA GLY A 143 -0.20 -11.65 -10.47
C GLY A 143 -1.37 -10.69 -10.65
N GLY A 144 -2.50 -11.18 -11.20
CA GLY A 144 -3.74 -10.42 -11.31
C GLY A 144 -4.37 -10.15 -9.95
N LEU A 145 -4.43 -11.16 -9.08
CA LEU A 145 -5.05 -11.05 -7.76
C LEU A 145 -4.32 -10.06 -6.84
N LEU A 146 -2.98 -10.04 -6.83
CA LEU A 146 -2.18 -9.12 -6.02
C LEU A 146 -2.62 -7.69 -6.26
N MET A 147 -2.68 -7.32 -7.52
CA MET A 147 -2.95 -5.96 -7.93
C MET A 147 -4.44 -5.59 -7.74
N PHE A 148 -5.36 -6.55 -7.93
CA PHE A 148 -6.77 -6.39 -7.58
C PHE A 148 -6.95 -6.12 -6.08
N GLU A 149 -6.24 -6.88 -5.24
CA GLU A 149 -6.32 -6.71 -3.80
C GLU A 149 -5.74 -5.38 -3.34
N ILE A 150 -4.60 -4.95 -3.91
CA ILE A 150 -4.02 -3.64 -3.63
C ILE A 150 -5.00 -2.52 -3.95
N ALA A 151 -5.64 -2.55 -5.13
CA ALA A 151 -6.54 -1.49 -5.55
C ALA A 151 -7.80 -1.40 -4.68
N ASN A 152 -8.36 -2.54 -4.26
CA ASN A 152 -9.63 -2.58 -3.53
C ASN A 152 -9.46 -2.56 -2.01
N PHE A 153 -8.46 -3.27 -1.51
CA PHE A 153 -8.25 -3.52 -0.08
C PHE A 153 -6.96 -2.90 0.47
N GLY A 154 -6.10 -2.34 -0.39
CA GLY A 154 -4.79 -1.84 0.01
C GLY A 154 -3.84 -2.99 0.34
N GLY A 155 -2.91 -2.73 1.26
CA GLY A 155 -1.94 -3.72 1.72
C GLY A 155 -1.01 -3.14 2.78
N GLU A 156 -0.12 -3.97 3.30
CA GLU A 156 0.94 -3.58 4.21
C GLU A 156 2.27 -3.71 3.48
N LEU A 157 2.92 -2.57 3.21
CA LEU A 157 4.29 -2.51 2.74
C LEU A 157 5.22 -2.69 3.94
N ILE A 158 6.02 -3.74 3.89
CA ILE A 158 6.94 -4.13 4.94
C ILE A 158 8.35 -4.05 4.36
N TYR A 159 9.25 -3.27 4.98
CA TYR A 159 10.63 -3.23 4.55
C TYR A 159 11.61 -3.18 5.72
N LYS A 160 12.83 -3.62 5.47
CA LYS A 160 13.94 -3.57 6.42
C LYS A 160 15.03 -2.66 5.90
N THR A 161 15.46 -1.76 6.76
CA THR A 161 16.68 -0.98 6.60
C THR A 161 17.65 -1.36 7.71
N ASN A 162 18.87 -0.83 7.64
CA ASN A 162 19.96 -1.23 8.55
C ASN A 162 19.63 -0.95 10.02
N GLU A 163 18.72 -0.01 10.26
CA GLU A 163 18.36 0.47 11.58
C GLU A 163 16.98 0.00 12.05
N THR A 164 16.05 -0.28 11.12
CA THR A 164 14.64 -0.47 11.47
C THR A 164 13.88 -1.43 10.58
N HIS A 165 12.85 -2.03 11.15
CA HIS A 165 11.80 -2.72 10.43
C HIS A 165 10.59 -1.80 10.33
N VAL A 166 10.21 -1.41 9.12
CA VAL A 166 9.16 -0.44 8.87
C VAL A 166 7.95 -1.15 8.26
N ARG A 167 6.77 -0.78 8.74
CA ARG A 167 5.48 -1.23 8.22
C ARG A 167 4.62 -0.03 7.89
N LEU A 168 4.15 0.05 6.65
CA LEU A 168 3.30 1.13 6.17
C LEU A 168 2.03 0.55 5.55
N ASN A 169 0.88 1.04 6.01
CA ASN A 169 -0.40 0.70 5.40
C ASN A 169 -0.60 1.51 4.12
N LEU A 170 -0.89 0.82 3.02
CA LEU A 170 -1.31 1.44 1.77
C LEU A 170 -2.81 1.71 1.80
N PRO A 171 -3.29 2.83 1.24
CA PRO A 171 -4.70 3.16 1.21
C PRO A 171 -5.49 2.10 0.42
N SER A 172 -6.69 1.81 0.91
CA SER A 172 -7.66 0.93 0.25
C SER A 172 -8.68 1.73 -0.54
N ARG A 173 -9.50 1.06 -1.37
CA ARG A 173 -10.56 1.68 -2.17
C ARG A 173 -10.07 2.88 -2.99
N LEU A 174 -9.03 2.63 -3.79
CA LEU A 174 -8.45 3.67 -4.64
C LEU A 174 -9.51 4.29 -5.55
N SER A 175 -9.28 5.54 -5.95
CA SER A 175 -10.20 6.28 -6.80
C SER A 175 -10.49 5.53 -8.09
N ARG A 176 -11.69 5.71 -8.66
CA ARG A 176 -12.08 5.07 -9.94
C ARG A 176 -11.10 5.37 -11.08
N ASN A 177 -10.41 6.51 -11.05
CA ASN A 177 -9.40 6.84 -12.05
C ASN A 177 -8.20 5.89 -11.93
N VAL A 178 -7.66 5.72 -10.72
CA VAL A 178 -6.55 4.80 -10.44
C VAL A 178 -6.96 3.36 -10.70
N THR A 179 -8.10 2.94 -10.14
CA THR A 179 -8.61 1.57 -10.24
C THR A 179 -9.03 1.25 -11.68
N GLY A 180 -9.61 2.19 -12.43
CA GLY A 180 -10.02 1.99 -13.82
C GLY A 180 -8.84 1.90 -14.78
N ALA A 181 -7.82 2.75 -14.61
CA ALA A 181 -6.56 2.65 -15.35
C ALA A 181 -5.88 1.29 -15.12
N TYR A 182 -5.96 0.77 -13.89
CA TYR A 182 -5.42 -0.53 -13.52
C TYR A 182 -6.28 -1.72 -13.96
N LEU A 183 -7.62 -1.67 -13.84
CA LEU A 183 -8.53 -2.77 -14.22
C LEU A 183 -8.44 -3.10 -15.71
N ASN A 184 -8.22 -2.09 -16.55
CA ASN A 184 -7.89 -2.28 -17.95
C ASN A 184 -6.65 -3.18 -18.11
N CYS A 185 -5.67 -3.05 -17.23
CA CYS A 185 -4.43 -3.80 -17.27
C CYS A 185 -4.50 -5.16 -16.53
N ALA A 186 -5.46 -5.32 -15.63
CA ALA A 186 -5.67 -6.54 -14.83
C ALA A 186 -6.55 -7.58 -15.52
N GLY A 187 -7.51 -7.12 -16.33
CA GLY A 187 -8.51 -7.96 -16.97
C GLY A 187 -8.41 -7.91 -18.48
N ASP A 188 -7.33 -8.46 -19.06
CA ASP A 188 -7.20 -8.68 -20.50
C ASP A 188 -6.58 -7.56 -21.37
N LEU A 189 -5.67 -6.71 -20.90
CA LEU A 189 -4.92 -5.84 -21.85
C LEU A 189 -3.39 -5.85 -21.75
N ILE A 190 -2.76 -6.35 -20.67
CA ILE A 190 -1.30 -6.55 -20.70
C ILE A 190 -1.02 -7.89 -21.37
N ARG A 191 -0.91 -7.83 -22.69
CA ARG A 191 -0.80 -8.96 -23.60
C ARG A 191 0.69 -9.02 -24.05
N PRO A 192 1.28 -10.20 -24.24
CA PRO A 192 1.59 -10.46 -25.64
C PRO A 192 0.32 -10.99 -26.26
N ASP A 193 -0.28 -11.98 -25.58
CA ASP A 193 -1.45 -12.73 -26.03
C ASP A 193 -2.41 -13.16 -24.87
N ASN A 194 -2.32 -12.64 -23.63
CA ASN A 194 -3.20 -12.71 -22.42
C ASN A 194 -3.77 -14.11 -22.15
N GLU A 195 -3.14 -14.80 -21.21
CA GLU A 195 -3.81 -15.36 -20.03
C GLU A 195 -5.16 -16.10 -20.23
N ILE A 196 -5.27 -16.95 -21.26
CA ILE A 196 -6.05 -18.21 -21.19
C ILE A 196 -5.15 -19.35 -21.67
N SER A 197 -4.60 -20.12 -20.73
CA SER A 197 -4.47 -21.57 -20.93
C SER A 197 -5.56 -22.21 -20.07
N PHE A 198 -6.75 -22.40 -20.62
CA PHE A 198 -7.59 -23.48 -20.12
C PHE A 198 -6.76 -24.74 -20.35
N TYR A 199 -6.38 -25.42 -19.27
CA TYR A 199 -5.95 -26.80 -19.38
C TYR A 199 -6.99 -27.54 -20.21
N GLU A 200 -6.63 -27.96 -21.42
CA GLU A 200 -7.37 -28.96 -22.21
C GLU A 200 -7.29 -30.29 -21.45
N SER A 201 -7.98 -30.41 -20.32
CA SER A 201 -8.13 -31.68 -19.61
C SER A 201 -9.57 -31.97 -19.18
N THR A 202 -10.56 -31.22 -19.67
CA THR A 202 -11.99 -31.54 -19.47
C THR A 202 -12.79 -31.56 -20.77
N ALA A 203 -12.16 -31.93 -21.89
CA ALA A 203 -12.86 -32.30 -23.12
C ALA A 203 -12.31 -33.61 -23.68
N ARG A 204 -12.48 -34.71 -22.94
CA ARG A 204 -12.73 -36.05 -23.48
C ARG A 204 -13.69 -36.79 -22.56
#